data_AF-A0A0V8HTA6-F1
#
_entry.id   AF-A0A0V8HTA6-F1
#
_cell.length_a   1.000
_cell.length_b   1.000
_cell.length_c   1.000
_cell.angle_alpha   90.00
_cell.angle_beta   90.00
_cell.angle_gamma   90.00
#
_symmetry.space_group_name_H-M   'P 1'
#
loop_
_entity.id
_entity.type
_entity.pdbx_description
1 polymer ?
#
loop_
_entity_poly.entity_id
_entity_poly.type
_entity_poly.pdbx_seq_one_letter_code
_entity_poly.pdbx_strand_id
1 'polypeptide(L)'
;MYVAHLIEYYLMLALSVIILVLAVWALVDCLRHGAQRFAQEGKRTKGFWTGLTAASAVVSLLGILTGGGIGFLQLIGACIACVYLADVKPAVSGQGGGWYNY
;
A
#
# COMPACT_ATOMS: atom_id res chain seq x y z
N MET A 1 32.09 8.27 -9.55
CA MET A 1 30.86 8.04 -10.34
C MET A 1 30.31 6.62 -10.17
N TYR A 2 31.12 5.56 -10.24
CA TYR A 2 30.62 4.16 -10.10
C TYR A 2 29.91 3.86 -8.76
N VAL A 3 30.52 4.21 -7.63
CA VAL A 3 29.96 3.96 -6.30
C VAL A 3 28.59 4.64 -6.09
N ALA A 4 28.39 5.83 -6.66
CA ALA A 4 27.13 6.55 -6.56
C ALA A 4 25.98 5.79 -7.25
N HIS A 5 26.22 5.27 -8.46
CA HIS A 5 25.22 4.48 -9.18
C HIS A 5 24.88 3.16 -8.49
N LEU A 6 25.85 2.51 -7.86
CA LEU A 6 25.57 1.31 -7.05
C LEU A 6 24.66 1.63 -5.86
N ILE A 7 24.96 2.73 -5.14
CA ILE A 7 24.14 3.17 -4.00
C ILE A 7 22.71 3.49 -4.45
N GLU A 8 22.55 4.26 -5.52
CA GLU A 8 21.24 4.60 -6.09
C GLU A 8 20.44 3.35 -6.46
N TYR A 9 21.07 2.40 -7.17
CA TYR A 9 20.44 1.15 -7.58
C TYR A 9 19.92 0.35 -6.38
N TYR A 10 20.78 0.08 -5.39
CA TYR A 10 20.38 -0.69 -4.22
C TYR A 10 19.35 0.03 -3.36
N LEU A 11 19.43 1.37 -3.26
CA LEU A 11 18.45 2.18 -2.54
C LEU A 11 17.06 2.08 -3.20
N MET A 12 16.99 2.26 -4.51
CA MET A 12 15.74 2.19 -5.27
C MET A 12 15.15 0.78 -5.26
N LEU A 13 16.00 -0.25 -5.35
CA LEU A 13 15.58 -1.64 -5.26
C LEU A 13 15.03 -1.96 -3.87
N ALA A 14 15.73 -1.59 -2.80
CA ALA A 14 15.27 -1.79 -1.43
C ALA A 14 13.93 -1.08 -1.17
N LEU A 15 13.79 0.17 -1.63
CA LEU A 15 12.55 0.92 -1.55
C LEU A 15 11.41 0.20 -2.27
N SER A 16 11.68 -0.33 -3.48
CA SER A 16 10.67 -1.04 -4.26
C SER A 16 10.18 -2.31 -3.58
N VAL A 17 11.10 -3.06 -2.97
CA VAL A 17 10.77 -4.26 -2.19
C VAL A 17 9.93 -3.92 -0.97
N ILE A 18 10.30 -2.90 -0.19
CA ILE A 18 9.55 -2.48 1.00
C ILE A 18 8.13 -2.06 0.62
N ILE A 19 7.98 -1.24 -0.42
CA ILE A 19 6.65 -0.79 -0.86
C ILE A 19 5.82 -1.98 -1.35
N LEU A 20 6.42 -2.94 -2.07
CA LEU A 20 5.70 -4.14 -2.50
C LEU A 20 5.17 -4.94 -1.30
N VAL A 21 5.98 -5.11 -0.25
CA VAL A 21 5.53 -5.81 0.98
C VAL A 21 4.34 -5.09 1.61
N LEU A 22 4.40 -3.76 1.73
CA LEU A 22 3.30 -2.96 2.26
C LEU A 22 2.05 -3.03 1.37
N ALA A 23 2.22 -2.95 0.06
CA ALA A 23 1.13 -3.00 -0.91
C ALA A 23 0.43 -4.36 -0.90
N VAL A 24 1.19 -5.46 -0.86
CA VAL A 24 0.64 -6.82 -0.73
C VAL A 24 -0.09 -6.98 0.59
N TRP A 25 0.48 -6.48 1.69
CA TRP A 25 -0.19 -6.52 2.99
C TRP A 25 -1.52 -5.75 2.96
N ALA A 26 -1.52 -4.54 2.41
CA ALA A 26 -2.72 -3.72 2.25
C ALA A 26 -3.77 -4.40 1.37
N LEU A 27 -3.36 -5.00 0.25
CA LEU A 27 -4.26 -5.71 -0.66
C LEU A 27 -4.90 -6.92 0.00
N VAL A 28 -4.10 -7.76 0.67
CA VAL A 28 -4.60 -8.94 1.38
C VAL A 28 -5.59 -8.55 2.48
N ASP A 29 -5.27 -7.50 3.25
CA ASP A 29 -6.17 -6.97 4.27
C ASP A 29 -7.49 -6.44 3.68
N CYS A 30 -7.40 -5.71 2.56
CA CYS A 30 -8.58 -5.17 1.87
C CYS A 30 -9.50 -6.28 1.33
N LEU A 31 -8.92 -7.36 0.82
CA LEU A 31 -9.69 -8.50 0.32
C LEU A 31 -10.40 -9.25 1.46
N ARG A 32 -9.76 -9.36 2.64
CA ARG A 32 -10.31 -10.04 3.83
C ARG A 32 -11.51 -9.32 4.46
N HIS A 33 -11.54 -7.99 4.42
CA HIS A 33 -12.64 -7.24 5.03
C HIS A 33 -13.89 -7.18 4.12
N GLY A 34 -15.08 -7.35 4.70
CA GLY A 34 -16.35 -7.24 4.00
C GLY A 34 -16.66 -5.81 3.57
N ALA A 35 -17.36 -5.62 2.44
CA ALA A 35 -17.67 -4.30 1.88
C ALA A 35 -18.53 -3.43 2.83
N GLN A 36 -19.37 -4.06 3.65
CA GLN A 36 -20.25 -3.44 4.63
C GLN A 36 -19.45 -2.64 5.67
N ARG A 37 -18.25 -3.11 6.06
CA ARG A 37 -17.41 -2.44 7.06
C ARG A 37 -16.86 -1.11 6.55
N PHE A 38 -16.51 -1.04 5.27
CA PHE A 38 -16.09 0.22 4.64
C PHE A 38 -17.22 1.26 4.64
N ALA A 39 -18.46 0.82 4.42
CA ALA A 39 -19.63 1.70 4.43
C ALA A 39 -19.99 2.15 5.86
N GLN A 40 -19.90 1.27 6.85
CA GLN A 40 -20.13 1.58 8.26
C GLN A 40 -19.18 2.65 8.78
N GLU A 41 -17.89 2.56 8.41
CA GLU A 41 -16.85 3.50 8.81
C GLU A 41 -16.80 4.77 7.94
N GLY A 42 -17.75 4.96 7.02
CA GLY A 42 -17.80 6.13 6.13
C GLY A 42 -16.58 6.27 5.20
N LYS A 43 -15.82 5.20 4.98
CA LYS A 43 -14.66 5.19 4.08
C LYS A 43 -15.11 5.00 2.62
N ARG A 44 -14.21 5.29 1.66
CA ARG A 44 -14.43 4.94 0.24
C ARG A 44 -14.65 3.42 0.10
N THR A 45 -15.34 3.02 -0.98
CA THR A 45 -15.82 1.64 -1.16
C THR A 45 -14.69 0.62 -1.22
N LYS A 46 -15.01 -0.65 -0.91
CA LYS A 46 -14.07 -1.77 -1.04
C LYS A 46 -13.46 -1.85 -2.45
N GLY A 47 -14.28 -1.65 -3.49
CA GLY A 47 -13.80 -1.65 -4.89
C GLY A 47 -12.73 -0.60 -5.16
N PHE A 48 -12.90 0.60 -4.62
CA PHE A 48 -11.92 1.67 -4.75
C PHE A 48 -10.58 1.30 -4.09
N TRP A 49 -10.61 0.82 -2.84
CA TRP A 49 -9.39 0.47 -2.11
C TRP A 49 -8.68 -0.78 -2.64
N THR A 50 -9.44 -1.80 -3.05
CA THR A 50 -8.87 -2.98 -3.72
C THR A 50 -8.20 -2.61 -5.04
N GLY A 51 -8.82 -1.75 -5.85
CA GLY A 51 -8.22 -1.26 -7.10
C GLY A 51 -6.93 -0.48 -6.87
N LEU A 52 -6.91 0.44 -5.90
CA LEU A 52 -5.72 1.23 -5.57
C LEU A 52 -4.58 0.37 -5.01
N THR A 53 -4.87 -0.49 -4.04
CA THR A 53 -3.84 -1.37 -3.43
C THR A 53 -3.29 -2.39 -4.42
N ALA A 54 -4.14 -2.91 -5.33
CA ALA A 54 -3.71 -3.77 -6.43
C ALA A 54 -2.81 -3.00 -7.41
N ALA A 55 -3.18 -1.78 -7.80
CA ALA A 55 -2.36 -0.94 -8.66
C ALA A 55 -0.99 -0.63 -8.01
N SER A 56 -0.99 -0.31 -6.71
CA SER A 56 0.25 -0.11 -5.95
C SER A 56 1.14 -1.36 -5.93
N ALA A 57 0.57 -2.56 -5.75
CA ALA A 57 1.32 -3.81 -5.79
C ALA A 57 1.93 -4.07 -7.18
N VAL A 58 1.16 -3.85 -8.26
CA VAL A 58 1.64 -4.00 -9.64
C VAL A 58 2.77 -3.03 -9.93
N VAL A 59 2.61 -1.75 -9.59
CA VAL A 59 3.65 -0.74 -9.75
C VAL A 59 4.90 -1.15 -8.96
N SER A 60 4.74 -1.55 -7.71
CA SER A 60 5.90 -1.93 -6.89
C SER A 60 6.63 -3.15 -7.43
N LEU A 61 5.90 -4.13 -7.97
CA LEU A 61 6.46 -5.29 -8.64
C LEU A 61 7.22 -4.90 -9.92
N LEU A 62 6.63 -4.05 -10.75
CA LEU A 62 7.30 -3.52 -11.95
C LEU A 62 8.59 -2.77 -11.58
N GLY A 63 8.57 -1.98 -10.50
CA GLY A 63 9.74 -1.30 -9.99
C GLY A 63 10.89 -2.25 -9.62
N ILE A 64 10.58 -3.43 -9.06
CA ILE A 64 11.60 -4.45 -8.80
C ILE A 64 12.14 -5.03 -10.13
N LEU A 65 11.25 -5.37 -11.06
CA LEU A 65 11.62 -5.99 -12.35
C LEU A 65 12.50 -5.08 -13.22
N THR A 66 12.32 -3.75 -13.12
CA THR A 66 13.13 -2.77 -13.86
C THR A 66 14.43 -2.37 -13.15
N GLY A 67 14.77 -2.99 -12.01
CA GLY A 67 16.00 -2.69 -11.27
C GLY A 67 15.89 -1.57 -10.24
N GLY A 68 14.68 -1.26 -9.79
CA GLY A 68 14.39 -0.27 -8.75
C GLY A 68 13.72 0.99 -9.31
N GLY A 69 12.66 1.44 -8.62
CA GLY A 69 12.11 2.78 -8.68
C GLY A 69 11.58 3.21 -10.06
N ILE A 70 10.27 3.02 -10.31
CA ILE A 70 9.58 3.68 -11.45
C ILE A 70 9.31 5.18 -11.21
N GLY A 71 10.20 5.83 -10.45
CA GLY A 71 10.13 7.24 -10.08
C GLY A 71 8.82 7.59 -9.37
N PHE A 72 8.11 8.57 -9.93
CA PHE A 72 6.90 9.15 -9.32
C PHE A 72 5.76 8.14 -9.11
N LEU A 73 5.64 7.13 -9.98
CA LEU A 73 4.61 6.09 -9.83
C LEU A 73 4.85 5.25 -8.57
N GLN A 74 6.12 4.95 -8.28
CA GLN A 74 6.51 4.21 -7.07
C GLN A 74 6.09 4.96 -5.79
N LEU A 75 6.27 6.29 -5.78
CA LEU A 75 5.87 7.17 -4.69
C LEU A 75 4.35 7.19 -4.50
N ILE A 76 3.58 7.28 -5.59
CA ILE A 76 2.11 7.17 -5.52
C ILE A 76 1.71 5.81 -4.95
N GLY A 77 2.33 4.72 -5.42
CA GLY A 77 2.12 3.38 -4.90
C GLY A 77 2.40 3.29 -3.40
N ALA A 78 3.50 3.88 -2.94
CA ALA A 78 3.84 3.97 -1.52
C ALA A 78 2.78 4.70 -0.72
N CYS A 79 2.36 5.88 -1.16
CA CYS A 79 1.33 6.66 -0.50
C CYS A 79 0.02 5.88 -0.38
N ILE A 80 -0.41 5.21 -1.44
CA ILE A 80 -1.62 4.37 -1.42
C ILE A 80 -1.51 3.27 -0.35
N ALA A 81 -0.41 2.51 -0.34
CA ALA A 81 -0.22 1.42 0.60
C ALA A 81 -0.17 1.93 2.05
N CYS A 82 0.59 3.00 2.29
CA CYS A 82 0.71 3.62 3.61
C CYS A 82 -0.62 4.20 4.10
N VAL A 83 -1.37 4.93 3.27
CA VAL A 83 -2.68 5.49 3.64
C VAL A 83 -3.68 4.38 3.95
N TYR A 84 -3.71 3.32 3.14
CA TYR A 84 -4.59 2.19 3.44
C TYR A 84 -4.25 1.57 4.80
N LEU A 85 -2.97 1.27 5.06
CA LEU A 85 -2.55 0.62 6.30
C LEU A 85 -2.71 1.52 7.54
N ALA A 86 -2.47 2.82 7.40
CA ALA A 86 -2.49 3.76 8.51
C ALA A 86 -3.89 4.31 8.83
N ASP A 87 -4.78 4.47 7.84
CA ASP A 87 -6.11 5.06 8.04
C ASP A 87 -7.24 4.05 7.85
N VAL A 88 -7.24 3.33 6.73
CA VAL A 88 -8.38 2.48 6.35
C VAL A 88 -8.42 1.19 7.15
N LYS A 89 -7.26 0.52 7.28
CA LYS A 89 -7.14 -0.72 8.04
C LYS A 89 -7.58 -0.58 9.51
N PRO A 90 -7.13 0.41 10.30
CA PRO A 90 -7.57 0.52 11.69
C PRO A 90 -9.07 0.81 11.81
N ALA A 91 -9.64 1.64 10.93
CA ALA A 91 -11.07 1.88 10.89
C ALA A 91 -11.85 0.59 10.56
N VAL A 92 -11.52 -0.05 9.45
CA VAL A 92 -12.26 -1.23 8.95
C VAL A 92 -12.04 -2.45 9.84
N SER A 93 -10.89 -2.61 10.50
CA SER A 93 -10.65 -3.71 11.44
C SER A 93 -11.36 -3.54 12.78
N GLY A 94 -11.91 -2.35 13.07
CA GLY A 94 -12.50 -2.02 14.37
C GLY A 94 -11.47 -1.86 15.50
N GLN A 95 -10.17 -1.91 15.19
CA GLN A 95 -9.09 -1.68 16.17
C GLN A 95 -8.80 -0.18 16.38
N GLY A 96 -9.28 0.69 15.49
CA GLY A 96 -9.02 2.13 15.49
C GLY A 96 -9.93 2.97 16.38
N GLY A 97 -10.87 2.38 17.12
CA GLY A 97 -11.85 3.15 17.86
C GLY A 97 -12.56 2.36 18.95
N GLY A 98 -12.14 2.56 20.21
CA GLY A 98 -12.89 2.16 21.41
C GLY A 98 -14.18 2.96 21.61
N TRP A 99 -14.89 3.30 20.54
CA TRP A 99 -16.13 4.09 20.58
C TRP A 99 -17.38 3.22 20.69
N TYR A 100 -17.29 1.94 20.35
CA TYR A 100 -18.40 0.99 20.51
C TYR A 100 -18.18 0.18 21.79
N ASN A 101 -18.23 0.87 22.92
CA ASN A 101 -18.55 0.24 24.20
C ASN A 101 -20.07 0.35 24.36
N TYR A 102 -20.78 -0.73 24.03
CA TYR A 102 -22.09 -1.03 24.61
C TYR A 102 -21.95 -2.26 25.48
#